data_AF-A0A9P8L718-F1
#
_entry.id   AF-A0A9P8L718-F1
#
_cell.length_a   1.000
_cell.length_b   1.000
_cell.length_c   1.000
_cell.angle_alpha   90.00
_cell.angle_beta   90.00
_cell.angle_gamma   90.00
#
_symmetry.space_group_name_H-M   'P 1'
#
loop_
_entity.id
_entity.type
_entity.pdbx_description
1 polymer ?
#
loop_
_entity_poly.entity_id
_entity_poly.type
_entity_poly.pdbx_seq_one_letter_code
_entity_poly.pdbx_strand_id
1 'polypeptide(L)'
;MLFYALYGDHPQQAWDVEVDVPKGEAPAACEQAARIQEVHARLTECLQVAPEGEEYEVEQVLDERTHKNRKEYLVQWKEYPTWEDSWQSKENLTNAQEVVIEFWKKRDTIGPLKQMLQKSERKCKQHR
;
A
#
# COMPACT_ATOMS: atom_id res chain seq x y z
N MET A 1 -26.19 11.87 -10.01
CA MET A 1 -25.84 13.29 -10.16
C MET A 1 -26.33 13.98 -8.89
N LEU A 2 -25.53 14.47 -7.95
CA LEU A 2 -24.25 15.17 -8.07
C LEU A 2 -23.46 15.22 -6.73
N PHE A 3 -22.13 15.33 -6.89
CA PHE A 3 -21.05 15.99 -6.13
C PHE A 3 -20.85 15.81 -4.61
N TYR A 4 -19.62 15.41 -4.28
CA TYR A 4 -19.00 15.31 -2.96
C TYR A 4 -19.02 16.63 -2.16
N ALA A 5 -19.26 16.52 -0.85
CA ALA A 5 -18.53 17.28 0.16
C ALA A 5 -17.69 16.28 0.96
N LEU A 6 -16.37 16.40 0.86
CA LEU A 6 -15.39 15.67 1.64
C LEU A 6 -15.58 16.01 3.13
N TYR A 7 -15.76 14.97 3.94
CA TYR A 7 -15.74 14.98 5.42
C TYR A 7 -16.63 16.04 6.09
N GLY A 8 -17.90 15.68 6.27
CA GLY A 8 -18.81 16.39 7.16
C GLY A 8 -18.32 16.35 8.60
N ASP A 9 -18.07 17.54 9.14
CA ASP A 9 -18.08 17.95 10.55
C ASP A 9 -18.67 16.90 11.51
N HIS A 10 -17.80 16.26 12.29
CA HIS A 10 -18.20 15.42 13.42
C HIS A 10 -18.49 16.35 14.60
N PRO A 11 -19.66 16.21 15.27
CA PRO A 11 -20.15 17.15 16.28
C PRO A 11 -19.10 17.43 17.36
N GLN A 12 -18.97 18.72 17.68
CA GLN A 12 -18.11 19.30 18.71
C GLN A 12 -18.20 18.51 20.03
N GLN A 13 -17.28 17.57 20.21
CA GLN A 13 -16.86 17.16 21.54
C GLN A 13 -16.09 18.35 22.12
N ALA A 14 -16.74 19.09 23.01
CA ALA A 14 -16.06 20.01 23.90
C ALA A 14 -15.06 19.20 24.73
N TRP A 15 -13.79 19.23 24.32
CA TRP A 15 -12.68 18.76 25.14
C TRP A 15 -12.37 19.82 26.20
N ASP A 16 -13.37 20.24 26.97
CA ASP A 16 -13.15 20.92 28.24
C ASP A 16 -12.71 19.88 29.29
N VAL A 17 -11.65 19.14 28.96
CA VAL A 17 -10.76 18.66 30.01
C VAL A 17 -9.96 19.90 30.37
N GLU A 18 -10.39 20.60 31.42
CA GLU A 18 -9.49 21.49 32.15
C GLU A 18 -8.34 20.62 32.66
N VAL A 19 -7.33 20.47 31.81
CA VAL A 19 -6.03 20.03 32.24
C VAL A 19 -5.54 21.20 33.07
N ASP A 20 -5.72 21.12 34.39
CA ASP A 20 -5.05 22.00 35.33
C ASP A 20 -3.56 21.69 35.22
N VAL A 21 -2.94 22.28 34.20
CA VAL A 21 -1.51 22.24 33.95
C VAL A 21 -0.92 23.08 35.07
N PRO A 22 -0.19 22.48 36.02
CA PRO A 22 0.43 23.24 37.09
C PRO A 22 1.31 24.30 36.45
N LYS A 23 1.06 25.57 36.78
CA LYS A 23 1.89 26.71 36.36
C LYS A 23 3.21 26.71 37.15
N GLY A 24 3.90 25.59 37.16
CA GLY A 24 5.24 25.40 37.69
C GLY A 24 6.19 25.33 36.50
N GLU A 25 6.86 26.45 36.24
CA GLU A 25 8.05 26.58 35.40
C GLU A 25 8.04 25.68 34.15
N ALA A 26 7.32 26.12 33.12
CA ALA A 26 7.63 25.63 31.78
C ALA A 26 9.13 25.86 31.55
N PRO A 27 9.94 24.81 31.27
CA PRO A 27 11.31 25.02 30.85
C PRO A 27 11.23 26.00 29.68
N ALA A 28 12.00 27.10 29.74
CA ALA A 28 11.93 28.19 28.76
C ALA A 28 11.75 27.57 27.39
N ALA A 29 10.66 27.86 26.66
CA ALA A 29 10.14 27.02 25.56
C ALA A 29 11.18 26.47 24.56
N CYS A 30 12.32 27.15 24.44
CA CYS A 30 13.54 26.71 23.79
C CYS A 30 14.11 25.36 24.30
N GLU A 31 14.16 25.06 25.60
CA GLU A 31 14.70 23.82 26.15
C GLU A 31 13.81 22.61 25.80
N GLN A 32 12.48 22.78 25.88
CA GLN A 32 11.56 21.72 25.46
C GLN A 32 11.65 21.47 23.95
N ALA A 33 11.78 22.53 23.15
CA ALA A 33 12.01 22.41 21.71
C ALA A 33 13.34 21.71 21.39
N ALA A 34 14.41 22.01 22.14
CA ALA A 34 15.71 21.36 21.98
C ALA A 34 15.64 19.85 22.26
N ARG A 35 14.94 19.44 23.32
CA ARG A 35 14.72 18.01 23.62
C ARG A 35 13.92 17.32 22.53
N ILE A 36 12.86 17.95 22.01
CA ILE A 36 12.07 17.40 20.91
C ILE A 36 12.91 17.28 19.64
N GLN A 37 13.74 18.28 19.33
CA GLN A 37 14.64 18.24 18.19
C GLN A 37 15.69 17.14 18.31
N GLU A 38 16.25 16.91 19.50
CA GLU A 38 17.19 15.82 19.75
C GLU A 38 16.53 14.45 19.58
N VAL A 39 15.34 14.26 20.16
CA VAL A 39 14.55 13.04 20.00
C VAL A 39 14.19 12.80 18.53
N HIS A 40 13.78 13.85 17.81
CA HIS A 40 13.48 13.78 16.38
C HIS A 40 14.72 13.40 15.56
N ALA A 41 15.88 13.98 15.86
CA ALA A 41 17.14 13.64 15.17
C ALA A 41 17.50 12.17 15.37
N ARG A 42 17.40 11.66 16.61
CA ARG A 42 17.66 10.25 16.94
C ARG A 42 16.68 9.29 16.25
N LEU A 43 15.39 9.62 16.25
CA LEU A 43 14.37 8.82 15.56
C LEU A 43 14.59 8.83 14.05
N THR A 44 14.95 9.98 13.49
CA THR A 44 15.26 10.13 12.08
C THR A 44 16.48 9.30 11.67
N GLU A 45 17.54 9.30 12.48
CA GLU A 45 18.73 8.46 12.25
C GLU A 45 18.41 6.96 12.33
N CYS A 46 17.54 6.54 13.26
CA CYS A 46 17.09 5.15 13.35
C CYS A 46 16.16 4.73 12.19
N LEU A 47 15.36 5.65 11.64
CA LEU A 47 14.42 5.37 10.55
C LEU A 47 15.07 5.42 9.16
N GLN A 48 16.23 6.08 9.02
CA GLN A 48 16.98 6.15 7.76
C GLN A 48 17.76 4.86 7.42
N VAL A 49 17.62 3.79 8.21
CA VAL A 49 18.40 2.55 8.04
C VAL A 49 17.85 1.62 6.96
N ALA A 50 16.74 1.95 6.29
CA ALA A 50 16.35 1.24 5.07
C ALA A 50 17.09 1.85 3.87
N PRO A 51 18.14 1.22 3.30
CA PRO A 51 18.77 1.71 2.09
C PRO A 51 17.73 1.88 0.99
N GLU A 52 17.76 3.03 0.33
CA GLU A 52 16.92 3.34 -0.82
C GLU A 52 17.26 2.36 -1.95
N GLY A 53 16.55 1.23 -1.99
CA GLY A 53 16.82 0.13 -2.93
C GLY A 53 17.03 -1.25 -2.29
N GLU A 54 16.51 -1.52 -1.08
CA GLU A 54 16.44 -2.90 -0.60
C GLU A 54 15.70 -3.80 -1.61
N GLU A 55 16.40 -4.83 -2.06
CA GLU A 55 15.86 -5.84 -2.97
C GLU A 55 15.35 -7.02 -2.15
N TYR A 56 14.07 -7.36 -2.35
CA TYR A 56 13.40 -8.47 -1.68
C TYR A 56 13.10 -9.58 -2.70
N GLU A 57 13.22 -10.84 -2.28
CA GLU A 57 12.93 -11.98 -3.15
C GLU A 57 11.42 -12.11 -3.39
N VAL A 58 11.04 -12.18 -4.67
CA VAL A 58 9.65 -12.33 -5.10
C VAL A 58 9.29 -13.81 -5.17
N GLU A 59 8.19 -14.21 -4.54
CA GLU A 59 7.67 -15.57 -4.66
C GLU A 59 6.88 -15.75 -5.96
N GLN A 60 5.88 -14.89 -6.20
CA GLN A 60 5.08 -14.96 -7.42
C GLN A 60 4.36 -13.63 -7.72
N VAL A 61 3.95 -13.47 -8.98
CA VAL A 61 3.05 -12.39 -9.41
C VAL A 61 1.62 -12.91 -9.40
N LEU A 62 0.74 -12.23 -8.67
CA LEU A 62 -0.65 -12.62 -8.48
C LEU A 62 -1.60 -11.99 -9.51
N ASP A 63 -1.38 -10.71 -9.81
CA ASP A 63 -2.22 -9.98 -10.76
C ASP A 63 -1.47 -8.84 -11.45
N GLU A 64 -2.09 -8.28 -12.47
CA GLU A 64 -1.60 -7.14 -13.24
C GLU A 64 -2.73 -6.12 -13.38
N ARG A 65 -2.39 -4.85 -13.21
CA ARG A 65 -3.27 -3.73 -13.53
C ARG A 65 -2.55 -2.66 -14.34
N THR A 66 -3.33 -1.85 -15.04
CA THR A 66 -2.84 -0.62 -15.65
C THR A 66 -3.34 0.57 -14.84
N HIS A 67 -2.42 1.37 -14.31
CA HIS A 67 -2.72 2.55 -13.51
C HIS A 67 -1.91 3.74 -14.06
N LYS A 68 -2.60 4.85 -14.37
CA LYS A 68 -2.00 6.06 -14.99
C LYS A 68 -1.11 5.73 -16.21
N ASN A 69 -1.60 4.87 -17.11
CA ASN A 69 -0.89 4.37 -18.30
C ASN A 69 0.41 3.58 -18.02
N ARG A 70 0.65 3.17 -16.77
CA ARG A 70 1.78 2.31 -16.39
C ARG A 70 1.26 0.95 -15.95
N LYS A 71 2.01 -0.10 -16.28
CA LYS A 71 1.74 -1.46 -15.81
C LYS A 71 2.30 -1.64 -14.41
N GLU A 72 1.45 -2.12 -13.52
CA GLU A 72 1.78 -2.49 -12.15
C GLU A 72 1.41 -3.96 -11.95
N TYR A 73 2.21 -4.65 -11.15
CA TYR A 73 2.03 -6.07 -10.84
C TYR A 73 1.86 -6.23 -9.34
N LEU A 74 0.91 -7.06 -8.93
CA LEU A 74 0.73 -7.43 -7.53
C LEU A 74 1.71 -8.56 -7.19
N VAL A 75 2.63 -8.26 -6.29
CA VAL A 75 3.76 -9.12 -5.94
C VAL A 75 3.49 -9.78 -4.60
N GLN A 76 3.62 -11.09 -4.55
CA GLN A 76 3.73 -11.84 -3.31
C GLN A 76 5.21 -11.99 -2.95
N TRP A 77 5.58 -11.51 -1.76
CA TRP A 77 6.96 -11.56 -1.27
C TRP A 77 7.26 -12.90 -0.60
N LYS A 78 8.46 -13.41 -0.81
CA LYS A 78 8.88 -14.68 -0.22
C LYS A 78 9.04 -14.53 1.29
N GLU A 79 8.52 -15.51 2.03
CA GLU A 79 8.51 -15.54 3.52
C GLU A 79 7.63 -14.48 4.20
N TYR A 80 6.90 -13.67 3.42
CA TYR A 80 5.92 -12.74 3.95
C TYR A 80 4.49 -13.25 3.73
N PRO A 81 3.55 -12.89 4.62
CA PRO A 81 2.16 -13.24 4.46
C PRO A 81 1.49 -12.41 3.36
N THR A 82 0.40 -12.93 2.80
CA THR A 82 -0.32 -12.32 1.66
C THR A 82 -0.95 -10.94 1.93
N TRP A 83 -1.00 -10.49 3.18
CA TRP A 83 -1.45 -9.14 3.51
C TRP A 83 -0.36 -8.07 3.32
N GLU A 84 0.90 -8.48 3.14
CA GLU A 84 2.03 -7.63 2.75
C GLU A 84 2.19 -7.53 1.22
N ASP A 85 1.31 -8.18 0.45
CA ASP A 85 1.33 -8.13 -1.01
C ASP A 85 1.17 -6.68 -1.50
N SER A 86 2.07 -6.25 -2.39
CA SER A 86 2.12 -4.85 -2.81
C SER A 86 2.22 -4.71 -4.33
N TRP A 87 1.73 -3.57 -4.82
CA TRP A 87 1.77 -3.24 -6.26
C TRP A 87 3.12 -2.64 -6.61
N GLN A 88 3.88 -3.37 -7.43
CA GLN A 88 5.19 -2.94 -7.92
C GLN A 88 5.12 -2.51 -9.38
N SER A 89 5.91 -1.49 -9.72
CA SER A 89 6.05 -1.04 -11.10
C SER A 89 6.85 -2.06 -11.90
N LYS A 90 6.70 -2.04 -13.23
CA LYS A 90 7.58 -2.83 -14.12
C LYS A 90 9.07 -2.48 -13.91
N GLU A 91 9.36 -1.23 -13.57
CA GLU A 91 10.72 -0.72 -13.34
C GLU A 91 11.33 -1.30 -12.06
N ASN A 92 10.53 -1.57 -11.02
CA ASN A 92 11.00 -2.17 -9.77
C ASN A 92 11.25 -3.69 -9.90
N LEU A 93 10.68 -4.34 -10.92
CA LEU A 93 10.77 -5.79 -11.13
C LEU A 93 11.84 -6.19 -12.15
N THR A 94 12.87 -5.36 -12.36
CA THR A 94 13.96 -5.65 -13.30
C THR A 94 14.72 -6.93 -12.95
N ASN A 95 14.87 -7.23 -11.66
CA ASN A 95 15.58 -8.42 -11.16
C ASN A 95 14.66 -9.65 -11.04
N ALA A 96 13.36 -9.51 -11.31
CA ALA A 96 12.34 -10.54 -11.16
C ALA A 96 11.55 -10.77 -12.47
N GLN A 97 12.19 -10.60 -13.63
CA GLN A 97 11.51 -10.75 -14.93
C GLN A 97 11.01 -12.18 -15.19
N GLU A 98 11.68 -13.19 -14.63
CA GLU A 98 11.32 -14.60 -14.82
C GLU A 98 9.93 -14.91 -14.27
N VAL A 99 9.64 -14.51 -13.02
CA VAL A 99 8.31 -14.68 -12.39
C VAL A 99 7.21 -13.92 -13.13
N VAL A 100 7.53 -12.74 -13.70
CA VAL A 100 6.59 -12.01 -14.56
C VAL A 100 6.29 -12.83 -15.82
N ILE A 101 7.32 -13.35 -16.50
CA ILE A 101 7.16 -14.18 -17.70
C ILE A 101 6.32 -15.43 -17.41
N GLU A 102 6.56 -16.10 -16.28
CA GLU A 102 5.78 -17.27 -15.86
C GLU A 102 4.30 -16.95 -15.65
N PHE A 103 4.00 -15.82 -15.01
CA PHE A 103 2.65 -15.32 -14.87
C PHE A 103 1.95 -15.15 -16.23
N TRP A 104 2.62 -14.54 -17.21
CA TRP A 104 2.07 -14.37 -18.56
C TRP A 104 1.84 -15.70 -19.28
N LYS A 105 2.80 -16.63 -19.21
CA LYS A 105 2.64 -17.98 -19.78
C LYS A 105 1.42 -18.70 -19.21
N LYS A 106 1.22 -18.61 -17.89
CA LYS A 106 0.05 -19.20 -17.20
C LYS A 106 -1.25 -18.49 -17.61
N ARG A 107 -1.23 -17.17 -17.79
CA ARG A 107 -2.40 -16.40 -18.19
C ARG A 107 -2.80 -16.66 -19.65
N ASP A 108 -1.83 -16.81 -20.56
CA ASP A 108 -2.08 -17.12 -21.97
C ASP A 108 -2.70 -18.51 -22.17
N THR A 109 -2.28 -19.50 -21.38
CA THR A 109 -2.87 -20.84 -21.42
C THR A 109 -4.29 -20.88 -20.84
N ILE A 110 -4.55 -20.09 -19.80
CA ILE A 110 -5.86 -20.03 -19.12
C ILE A 110 -6.84 -19.09 -19.83
N GLY A 111 -6.36 -18.09 -20.58
CA GLY A 111 -7.18 -17.08 -21.26
C GLY A 111 -8.31 -17.69 -22.12
N PRO A 112 -8.01 -18.62 -23.04
CA PRO A 112 -9.01 -19.32 -23.83
C PRO A 112 -9.99 -20.14 -22.97
N LEU A 113 -9.50 -20.86 -21.96
CA LEU A 113 -10.33 -21.68 -21.07
C LEU A 113 -11.31 -20.82 -20.24
N LYS A 114 -10.86 -19.66 -19.76
CA LYS A 114 -11.69 -18.72 -18.99
C LYS A 114 -12.81 -18.12 -19.85
N GLN A 115 -12.53 -17.83 -21.11
CA GLN A 115 -13.54 -17.39 -22.08
C GLN A 115 -14.55 -18.49 -22.40
N MET A 116 -14.09 -19.74 -22.53
CA MET A 116 -14.97 -20.90 -22.76
C MET A 116 -15.91 -21.15 -21.58
N LEU A 117 -15.41 -21.06 -20.33
CA LEU A 117 -16.23 -21.18 -19.12
C LEU A 117 -17.27 -20.05 -19.01
N GLN A 118 -16.87 -18.79 -19.22
CA GLN A 118 -17.84 -17.69 -19.20
C GLN A 118 -18.91 -17.82 -20.29
N LYS A 119 -18.54 -18.35 -21.47
CA LYS A 119 -19.47 -18.56 -22.58
C LYS A 119 -20.45 -19.71 -22.29
N SER A 120 -20.00 -20.80 -21.65
CA SER A 120 -20.88 -21.90 -21.26
C SER A 120 -21.88 -21.49 -20.16
N GLU A 121 -21.45 -20.68 -19.20
CA GLU A 121 -22.32 -20.11 -18.17
C GLU A 121 -23.38 -19.16 -18.74
N ARG A 122 -22.99 -18.27 -19.66
CA ARG A 122 -23.94 -17.37 -20.35
C ARG A 122 -24.95 -18.16 -21.18
N LYS A 123 -24.52 -19.24 -21.83
CA LYS A 123 -25.39 -20.09 -22.65
C LYS A 123 -26.42 -20.84 -21.79
N CYS A 124 -26.03 -21.36 -20.62
CA CYS A 124 -26.97 -21.97 -19.67
C CYS A 124 -27.98 -20.97 -19.10
N LYS A 125 -27.56 -19.72 -18.85
CA LYS A 125 -28.45 -18.67 -18.34
C LYS A 125 -29.49 -18.20 -19.36
N GLN A 126 -29.22 -18.40 -20.66
CA GLN A 126 -30.08 -17.93 -21.74
C GLN A 126 -31.10 -18.98 -22.23
N HIS A 127 -31.10 -20.18 -21.63
CA HIS A 127 -32.06 -21.26 -21.90
C HIS A 127 -32.95 -21.60 -20.70
N ARG A 128 -33.11 -20.67 -19.74
CA ARG A 128 -34.02 -20.81 -18.59
C ARG A 128 -35.15 -19.80 -18.68
#